data_AF-I3Y350-F1
#
_entry.id   AF-I3Y350-F1
#
_cell.length_a   1.000
_cell.length_b   1.000
_cell.length_c   1.000
_cell.angle_alpha   90.00
_cell.angle_beta   90.00
_cell.angle_gamma   90.00
#
_symmetry.space_group_name_H-M   'P 1'
#
loop_
_entity.id
_entity.type
_entity.pdbx_description
1 polymer ?
#
loop_
_entity_poly.entity_id
_entity_poly.type
_entity_poly.pdbx_seq_one_letter_code
_entity_poly.pdbx_strand_id
1 'polypeptide(L)'
;TSQNTLAALAEMGQKILIVGCDPKADSTRLILHAKAQDTILSLAASAGSVEDLELEDVMKVGYQDIRCVESGGPEPGVGCAGRGVITSINFLEENGAYENIDYVSYDVLGDVVCGGFAMPIRENKAQEIYIVMSGEMMAMYAANNISKGILKYANSGGVRLGGLICNERQTDKELELAEALAKKLGTQLIYFVPRDNVVQHAELRRMTVLEYAPDSKQADHYRKLAAKVHNNGGKGIIPTPISMD
;
A
#
# COMPACT_ATOMS: atom_id res chain seq x y z
N THR A 1 -4.51 -2.38 -6.98
CA THR A 1 -4.51 -3.57 -6.08
C THR A 1 -4.83 -3.19 -4.65
N SER A 2 -4.03 -2.33 -3.99
CA SER A 2 -4.22 -1.91 -2.59
C SER A 2 -5.69 -1.59 -2.22
N GLN A 3 -6.29 -0.56 -2.83
CA GLN A 3 -7.68 -0.15 -2.56
C GLN A 3 -8.72 -1.27 -2.77
N ASN A 4 -8.53 -2.17 -3.73
CA ASN A 4 -9.46 -3.29 -3.95
C ASN A 4 -9.32 -4.38 -2.87
N THR A 5 -8.08 -4.71 -2.49
CA THR A 5 -7.83 -5.67 -1.41
C THR A 5 -8.38 -5.14 -0.08
N LEU A 6 -8.21 -3.85 0.20
CA LEU A 6 -8.70 -3.19 1.41
C LEU A 6 -10.23 -3.10 1.43
N ALA A 7 -10.86 -2.80 0.29
CA ALA A 7 -12.32 -2.87 0.14
C ALA A 7 -12.85 -4.29 0.44
N ALA A 8 -12.16 -5.32 -0.03
CA ALA A 8 -12.53 -6.71 0.26
C ALA A 8 -12.30 -7.09 1.74
N LEU A 9 -11.28 -6.56 2.42
CA LEU A 9 -11.12 -6.73 3.87
C LEU A 9 -12.23 -6.02 4.66
N ALA A 10 -12.68 -4.86 4.19
CA ALA A 10 -13.82 -4.16 4.78
C ALA A 10 -15.14 -4.94 4.60
N GLU A 11 -15.36 -5.60 3.44
CA GLU A 11 -16.47 -6.55 3.26
C GLU A 11 -16.42 -7.72 4.27
N MET A 12 -15.23 -8.08 4.78
CA MET A 12 -15.03 -9.07 5.84
C MET A 12 -15.23 -8.49 7.26
N GLY A 13 -15.73 -7.25 7.37
CA GLY A 13 -16.01 -6.57 8.64
C GLY A 13 -14.79 -5.97 9.34
N GLN A 14 -13.65 -5.86 8.65
CA GLN A 14 -12.43 -5.26 9.22
C GLN A 14 -12.48 -3.74 9.11
N LYS A 15 -12.08 -3.04 10.17
CA LYS A 15 -11.93 -1.58 10.19
C LYS A 15 -10.58 -1.19 9.62
N ILE A 16 -10.59 -0.43 8.53
CA ILE A 16 -9.39 -0.11 7.75
C ILE A 16 -9.08 1.40 7.82
N LEU A 17 -7.80 1.71 7.98
CA LEU A 17 -7.22 3.04 7.70
C LEU A 17 -6.22 2.93 6.54
N ILE A 18 -6.39 3.77 5.53
CA ILE A 18 -5.45 3.92 4.41
C ILE A 18 -4.67 5.21 4.62
N VAL A 19 -3.35 5.09 4.68
CA VAL A 19 -2.39 6.20 4.69
C VAL A 19 -1.64 6.18 3.36
N GLY A 20 -2.00 7.08 2.46
CA GLY A 20 -1.28 7.28 1.21
C GLY A 20 0.08 7.92 1.47
N CYS A 21 1.15 7.23 1.10
CA CYS A 21 2.54 7.67 1.25
C CYS A 21 3.24 7.86 -0.11
N ASP A 22 2.49 7.78 -1.21
CA ASP A 22 2.96 8.12 -2.55
C ASP A 22 2.72 9.63 -2.81
N PRO A 23 3.75 10.40 -3.23
CA PRO A 23 3.59 11.82 -3.55
C PRO A 23 2.54 12.11 -4.64
N LYS A 24 2.11 11.09 -5.41
CA LYS A 24 1.04 11.20 -6.40
C LYS A 24 -0.34 11.46 -5.78
N ALA A 25 -0.52 11.12 -4.49
CA ALA A 25 -1.73 11.39 -3.71
C ALA A 25 -3.04 10.84 -4.31
N ASP A 26 -3.01 9.62 -4.88
CA ASP A 26 -4.18 8.95 -5.45
C ASP A 26 -4.46 7.55 -4.84
N SER A 27 -3.87 7.28 -3.69
CA SER A 27 -3.96 6.02 -2.93
C SER A 27 -5.36 5.76 -2.34
N THR A 28 -6.19 6.80 -2.26
CA THR A 28 -7.53 6.78 -1.64
C THR A 28 -8.67 7.10 -2.61
N ARG A 29 -8.35 7.47 -3.86
CA ARG A 29 -9.32 8.06 -4.81
C ARG A 29 -10.52 7.15 -5.11
N LEU A 30 -10.34 5.84 -5.13
CA LEU A 30 -11.38 4.86 -5.47
C LEU A 30 -12.29 4.57 -4.28
N ILE A 31 -11.78 4.71 -3.06
CA ILE A 31 -12.54 4.55 -1.83
C ILE A 31 -13.42 5.78 -1.58
N LEU A 32 -12.93 6.97 -1.91
CA LEU A 32 -13.61 8.24 -1.70
C LEU A 32 -14.43 8.73 -2.90
N HIS A 33 -14.43 8.01 -4.03
CA HIS A 33 -15.06 8.43 -5.30
C HIS A 33 -14.59 9.81 -5.80
N ALA A 34 -13.41 10.24 -5.36
CA ALA A 34 -12.87 11.57 -5.59
C ALA A 34 -11.81 11.57 -6.70
N LYS A 35 -11.48 12.75 -7.25
CA LYS A 35 -10.33 12.87 -8.17
C LYS A 35 -9.03 12.65 -7.40
N ALA A 36 -8.93 13.34 -6.29
CA ALA A 36 -7.88 13.28 -5.28
C ALA A 36 -8.48 13.82 -3.98
N GLN A 37 -7.81 13.54 -2.87
CA GLN A 37 -8.10 14.11 -1.56
C GLN A 37 -7.06 15.21 -1.28
N ASP A 38 -7.44 16.25 -0.55
CA ASP A 38 -6.46 17.20 -0.04
C ASP A 38 -5.49 16.48 0.91
N THR A 39 -4.20 16.78 0.76
CA THR A 39 -3.14 16.09 1.50
C THR A 39 -2.87 16.79 2.83
N ILE A 40 -2.34 16.06 3.82
CA ILE A 40 -1.91 16.63 5.10
C ILE A 40 -0.93 17.79 4.87
N LEU A 41 0.05 17.60 3.98
CA LEU A 41 1.02 18.67 3.68
C LEU A 41 0.40 19.90 3.00
N SER A 42 -0.56 19.72 2.08
CA SER A 42 -1.21 20.85 1.41
C SER A 42 -2.14 21.63 2.36
N LEU A 43 -2.82 20.91 3.25
CA LEU A 43 -3.66 21.52 4.29
C LEU A 43 -2.80 22.25 5.31
N ALA A 44 -1.69 21.65 5.76
CA ALA A 44 -0.75 22.29 6.68
C ALA A 44 -0.14 23.57 6.07
N ALA A 45 0.21 23.55 4.78
CA ALA A 45 0.69 24.74 4.10
C ALA A 45 -0.36 25.87 4.02
N SER A 46 -1.65 25.52 4.00
CA SER A 46 -2.75 26.49 3.98
C SER A 46 -3.13 27.00 5.37
N ALA A 47 -3.04 26.14 6.39
CA ALA A 47 -3.31 26.48 7.79
C ALA A 47 -2.15 27.23 8.47
N GLY A 48 -0.92 26.99 8.01
CA GLY A 48 0.32 27.60 8.51
C GLY A 48 1.31 26.55 8.99
N SER A 49 0.85 25.58 9.78
CA SER A 49 1.64 24.46 10.27
C SER A 49 0.82 23.17 10.36
N VAL A 50 1.47 22.03 10.65
CA VAL A 50 0.75 20.75 10.82
C VAL A 50 0.08 20.69 12.20
N GLU A 51 0.60 21.45 13.16
CA GLU A 51 0.10 21.60 14.52
C GLU A 51 -1.23 22.38 14.57
N ASP A 52 -1.56 23.11 13.51
CA ASP A 52 -2.84 23.85 13.37
C ASP A 52 -3.96 23.02 12.71
N LEU A 53 -3.68 21.75 12.34
CA LEU A 53 -4.66 20.86 11.74
C LEU A 53 -5.34 19.98 12.78
N GLU A 54 -6.61 19.69 12.56
CA GLU A 54 -7.34 18.66 13.30
C GLU A 54 -7.52 17.40 12.45
N LEU A 55 -7.69 16.25 13.10
CA LEU A 55 -7.83 14.97 12.39
C LEU A 55 -9.01 14.98 11.40
N GLU A 56 -10.09 15.69 11.73
CA GLU A 56 -11.30 15.81 10.91
C GLU A 56 -11.07 16.60 9.60
N ASP A 57 -10.07 17.49 9.57
CA ASP A 57 -9.72 18.23 8.37
C ASP A 57 -9.15 17.29 7.31
N VAL A 58 -8.27 16.38 7.75
CA VAL A 58 -7.48 15.52 6.87
C VAL A 58 -8.13 14.17 6.62
N MET A 59 -8.87 13.62 7.58
CA MET A 59 -9.40 12.26 7.49
C MET A 59 -10.78 12.25 6.84
N LYS A 60 -10.91 11.48 5.76
CA LYS A 60 -12.19 11.25 5.08
C LYS A 60 -12.58 9.79 5.20
N VAL A 61 -13.88 9.53 5.18
CA VAL A 61 -14.44 8.18 5.26
C VAL A 61 -15.14 7.88 3.94
N GLY A 62 -14.83 6.72 3.35
CA GLY A 62 -15.36 6.31 2.06
C GLY A 62 -16.10 4.97 2.10
N TYR A 63 -16.01 4.22 1.02
CA TYR A 63 -16.64 2.89 0.87
C TYR A 63 -16.39 2.00 2.09
N GLN A 64 -17.47 1.39 2.64
CA GLN A 64 -17.43 0.48 3.80
C GLN A 64 -16.73 1.06 5.03
N ASP A 65 -16.95 2.34 5.33
CA ASP A 65 -16.38 3.06 6.48
C ASP A 65 -14.84 3.06 6.52
N ILE A 66 -14.18 2.82 5.39
CA ILE A 66 -12.73 2.89 5.28
C ILE A 66 -12.29 4.34 5.48
N ARG A 67 -11.37 4.55 6.43
CA ARG A 67 -10.77 5.85 6.70
C ARG A 67 -9.60 6.08 5.75
N CYS A 68 -9.49 7.29 5.23
CA CYS A 68 -8.53 7.66 4.19
C CYS A 68 -7.83 8.97 4.53
N VAL A 69 -6.51 8.95 4.42
CA VAL A 69 -5.64 10.12 4.52
C VAL A 69 -4.55 10.04 3.46
N GLU A 70 -4.16 11.19 2.89
CA GLU A 70 -3.03 11.30 1.96
C GLU A 70 -1.94 12.16 2.60
N SER A 71 -0.72 11.64 2.67
CA SER A 71 0.42 12.41 3.20
C SER A 71 0.73 13.61 2.30
N GLY A 72 0.67 13.38 0.99
CA GLY A 72 1.14 14.32 -0.02
C GLY A 72 2.66 14.32 -0.17
N GLY A 73 3.12 15.15 -1.09
CA GLY A 73 4.53 15.33 -1.37
C GLY A 73 4.83 16.80 -1.65
N PRO A 74 6.11 17.19 -1.61
CA PRO A 74 6.50 18.53 -2.03
C PRO A 74 6.29 18.72 -3.54
N GLU A 75 6.31 19.97 -4.00
CA GLU A 75 6.26 20.25 -5.43
C GLU A 75 7.39 19.53 -6.20
N PRO A 76 7.14 19.05 -7.43
CA PRO A 76 8.16 18.37 -8.23
C PRO A 76 9.45 19.19 -8.35
N GLY A 77 10.57 18.61 -7.93
CA GLY A 77 11.88 19.27 -7.94
C GLY A 77 12.21 20.04 -6.65
N VAL A 78 11.31 20.07 -5.66
CA VAL A 78 11.50 20.74 -4.37
C VAL A 78 11.37 19.73 -3.23
N GLY A 79 12.12 19.91 -2.15
CA GLY A 79 11.95 19.17 -0.91
C GLY A 79 12.25 17.66 -0.98
N CYS A 80 11.67 16.90 -0.04
CA CYS A 80 11.83 15.45 0.07
C CYS A 80 10.47 14.81 0.37
N ALA A 81 9.95 14.00 -0.55
CA ALA A 81 8.68 13.27 -0.36
C ALA A 81 8.69 12.42 0.92
N GLY A 82 9.83 11.83 1.24
CA GLY A 82 10.03 11.07 2.46
C GLY A 82 9.82 11.88 3.76
N ARG A 83 10.06 13.19 3.75
CA ARG A 83 9.79 14.06 4.92
C ARG A 83 8.29 14.27 5.11
N GLY A 84 7.52 14.37 4.02
CA GLY A 84 6.07 14.47 4.08
C GLY A 84 5.40 13.26 4.70
N VAL A 85 5.88 12.07 4.35
CA VAL A 85 5.44 10.80 4.95
C VAL A 85 5.71 10.78 6.46
N ILE A 86 6.91 11.18 6.89
CA ILE A 86 7.26 11.24 8.33
C ILE A 86 6.32 12.20 9.08
N THR A 87 6.17 13.43 8.60
CA THR A 87 5.31 14.44 9.23
C THR A 87 3.87 13.96 9.33
N SER A 88 3.36 13.33 8.27
CA SER A 88 1.98 12.82 8.23
C SER A 88 1.75 11.69 9.20
N ILE A 89 2.67 10.73 9.30
CA ILE A 89 2.52 9.59 10.22
C ILE A 89 2.57 10.04 11.68
N ASN A 90 3.48 10.97 12.01
CA ASN A 90 3.57 11.53 13.36
C ASN A 90 2.29 12.28 13.75
N PHE A 91 1.78 13.14 12.85
CA PHE A 91 0.51 13.84 13.05
C PHE A 91 -0.64 12.86 13.33
N LEU A 92 -0.76 11.79 12.54
CA LEU A 92 -1.81 10.79 12.71
C LEU A 92 -1.70 10.04 14.05
N GLU A 93 -0.47 9.80 14.51
CA GLU A 93 -0.21 9.13 15.80
C GLU A 93 -0.59 10.02 16.98
N GLU A 94 -0.15 11.28 16.95
CA GLU A 94 -0.41 12.26 18.00
C GLU A 94 -1.91 12.59 18.13
N ASN A 95 -2.65 12.52 17.03
CA ASN A 95 -4.09 12.80 16.99
C ASN A 95 -4.99 11.55 17.10
N GLY A 96 -4.43 10.38 17.48
CA GLY A 96 -5.23 9.19 17.79
C GLY A 96 -5.92 8.53 16.58
N ALA A 97 -5.42 8.73 15.35
CA ALA A 97 -6.04 8.22 14.13
C ALA A 97 -6.13 6.67 14.07
N TYR A 98 -5.25 6.00 14.80
CA TYR A 98 -5.09 4.54 14.82
C TYR A 98 -6.03 3.83 15.80
N GLU A 99 -6.84 4.57 16.57
CA GLU A 99 -7.76 3.96 17.52
C GLU A 99 -8.93 3.23 16.83
N ASN A 100 -9.25 2.05 17.34
CA ASN A 100 -10.32 1.17 16.84
C ASN A 100 -10.16 0.77 15.36
N ILE A 101 -8.92 0.56 14.91
CA ILE A 101 -8.58 0.11 13.56
C ILE A 101 -8.00 -1.31 13.62
N ASP A 102 -8.45 -2.19 12.74
CA ASP A 102 -7.93 -3.56 12.61
C ASP A 102 -6.73 -3.62 11.66
N TYR A 103 -6.75 -2.81 10.59
CA TYR A 103 -5.66 -2.71 9.62
C TYR A 103 -5.32 -1.26 9.28
N VAL A 104 -4.02 -0.96 9.35
CA VAL A 104 -3.45 0.27 8.79
C VAL A 104 -2.65 -0.11 7.55
N SER A 105 -3.03 0.44 6.40
CA SER A 105 -2.32 0.24 5.14
C SER A 105 -1.55 1.49 4.77
N TYR A 106 -0.24 1.36 4.61
CA TYR A 106 0.62 2.39 4.06
C TYR A 106 0.86 2.09 2.58
N ASP A 107 0.32 2.91 1.68
CA ASP A 107 0.56 2.77 0.23
C ASP A 107 1.82 3.57 -0.14
N VAL A 108 2.96 2.88 -0.24
CA VAL A 108 4.29 3.49 -0.34
C VAL A 108 4.87 3.30 -1.74
N LEU A 109 5.46 4.37 -2.28
CA LEU A 109 6.17 4.33 -3.56
C LEU A 109 7.36 3.33 -3.53
N GLY A 110 7.36 2.36 -4.46
CA GLY A 110 8.35 1.28 -4.52
C GLY A 110 9.62 1.57 -5.33
N ASP A 111 9.61 2.61 -6.17
CA ASP A 111 10.72 2.91 -7.08
C ASP A 111 11.97 3.43 -6.34
N VAL A 112 11.75 4.15 -5.23
CA VAL A 112 12.81 4.78 -4.45
C VAL A 112 12.74 4.31 -3.01
N VAL A 113 13.67 3.44 -2.61
CA VAL A 113 13.77 2.97 -1.23
C VAL A 113 14.72 3.88 -0.43
N CYS A 114 14.38 5.18 -0.36
CA CYS A 114 15.16 6.14 0.44
C CYS A 114 14.72 6.15 1.92
N GLY A 115 15.47 6.82 2.79
CA GLY A 115 15.26 6.77 4.24
C GLY A 115 13.88 7.22 4.72
N GLY A 116 13.19 8.09 3.97
CA GLY A 116 11.84 8.54 4.33
C GLY A 116 10.73 7.60 3.87
N PHE A 117 10.82 7.00 2.67
CA PHE A 117 9.89 5.94 2.25
C PHE A 117 10.08 4.64 3.05
N ALA A 118 11.28 4.46 3.61
CA ALA A 118 11.54 3.39 4.57
C ALA A 118 11.03 3.72 5.98
N MET A 119 10.44 4.90 6.27
CA MET A 119 10.03 5.25 7.63
C MET A 119 9.00 4.27 8.22
N PRO A 120 7.92 3.88 7.52
CA PRO A 120 6.97 2.90 8.07
C PRO A 120 7.64 1.60 8.52
N ILE A 121 8.69 1.20 7.82
CA ILE A 121 9.50 0.01 8.10
C ILE A 121 10.49 0.27 9.25
N ARG A 122 11.19 1.41 9.20
CA ARG A 122 12.26 1.80 10.13
C ARG A 122 11.73 2.05 11.54
N GLU A 123 10.58 2.69 11.64
CA GLU A 123 9.96 3.08 12.91
C GLU A 123 8.89 2.07 13.37
N ASN A 124 8.91 0.87 12.78
CA ASN A 124 8.04 -0.23 13.15
C ASN A 124 6.54 0.15 13.16
N LYS A 125 6.12 0.97 12.19
CA LYS A 125 4.72 1.34 11.99
C LYS A 125 3.98 0.30 11.14
N ALA A 126 4.68 -0.31 10.19
CA ALA A 126 4.19 -1.42 9.39
C ALA A 126 5.00 -2.69 9.71
N GLN A 127 4.38 -3.73 10.25
CA GLN A 127 5.09 -4.97 10.61
C GLN A 127 5.09 -6.01 9.48
N GLU A 128 4.08 -5.97 8.61
CA GLU A 128 3.89 -6.93 7.53
C GLU A 128 3.87 -6.21 6.18
N ILE A 129 4.81 -6.58 5.31
CA ILE A 129 5.01 -5.92 4.02
C ILE A 129 4.58 -6.86 2.91
N TYR A 130 3.77 -6.35 1.98
CA TYR A 130 3.39 -7.02 0.75
C TYR A 130 3.91 -6.22 -0.43
N ILE A 131 4.65 -6.88 -1.33
CA ILE A 131 5.25 -6.21 -2.49
C ILE A 131 4.41 -6.56 -3.72
N VAL A 132 3.81 -5.55 -4.34
CA VAL A 132 3.16 -5.70 -5.64
C VAL A 132 4.23 -5.64 -6.74
N MET A 133 4.25 -6.63 -7.62
CA MET A 133 5.22 -6.73 -8.72
C MET A 133 4.57 -7.35 -9.97
N SER A 134 5.30 -7.39 -11.08
CA SER A 134 4.93 -8.06 -12.34
C SER A 134 6.11 -8.89 -12.85
N GLY A 135 5.93 -9.67 -13.91
CA GLY A 135 7.01 -10.39 -14.60
C GLY A 135 8.06 -9.50 -15.27
N GLU A 136 7.90 -8.18 -15.21
CA GLU A 136 8.83 -7.23 -15.79
C GLU A 136 10.11 -7.12 -14.93
N MET A 137 11.25 -7.03 -15.60
CA MET A 137 12.57 -6.96 -14.96
C MET A 137 12.65 -5.85 -13.91
N MET A 138 12.11 -4.66 -14.21
CA MET A 138 12.15 -3.52 -13.30
C MET A 138 11.29 -3.73 -12.06
N ALA A 139 10.15 -4.42 -12.18
CA ALA A 139 9.30 -4.74 -11.03
C ALA A 139 9.96 -5.76 -10.11
N MET A 140 10.61 -6.79 -10.68
CA MET A 140 11.41 -7.75 -9.91
C MET A 140 12.62 -7.09 -9.23
N TYR A 141 13.28 -6.17 -9.93
CA TYR A 141 14.40 -5.39 -9.39
C TYR A 141 13.96 -4.53 -8.20
N ALA A 142 12.85 -3.81 -8.33
CA ALA A 142 12.27 -3.02 -7.24
C ALA A 142 11.89 -3.91 -6.06
N ALA A 143 11.24 -5.06 -6.29
CA ALA A 143 10.90 -6.01 -5.24
C ALA A 143 12.14 -6.53 -4.47
N ASN A 144 13.23 -6.81 -5.18
CA ASN A 144 14.50 -7.20 -4.56
C ASN A 144 15.12 -6.06 -3.74
N ASN A 145 15.07 -4.81 -4.22
CA ASN A 145 15.59 -3.66 -3.49
C ASN A 145 14.76 -3.31 -2.25
N ILE A 146 13.43 -3.39 -2.33
CA ILE A 146 12.56 -3.28 -1.16
C ILE A 146 12.93 -4.35 -0.14
N SER A 147 13.14 -5.60 -0.59
CA SER A 147 13.58 -6.71 0.27
C SER A 147 14.92 -6.43 0.98
N LYS A 148 15.86 -5.73 0.34
CA LYS A 148 17.10 -5.27 1.02
C LYS A 148 16.79 -4.25 2.13
N GLY A 149 15.85 -3.34 1.88
CA GLY A 149 15.34 -2.42 2.90
C GLY A 149 14.74 -3.16 4.09
N ILE A 150 13.90 -4.15 3.84
CA ILE A 150 13.31 -5.01 4.88
C ILE A 150 14.40 -5.71 5.68
N LEU A 151 15.36 -6.38 5.03
CA LEU A 151 16.47 -7.08 5.68
C LEU A 151 17.27 -6.16 6.62
N LYS A 152 17.50 -4.91 6.20
CA LYS A 152 18.23 -3.91 7.00
C LYS A 152 17.54 -3.61 8.35
N TYR A 153 16.22 -3.60 8.39
CA TYR A 153 15.43 -3.23 9.58
C TYR A 153 14.78 -4.43 10.29
N ALA A 154 14.78 -5.62 9.68
CA ALA A 154 14.13 -6.80 10.23
C ALA A 154 14.69 -7.25 11.59
N ASN A 155 15.98 -7.02 11.84
CA ASN A 155 16.66 -7.39 13.09
C ASN A 155 16.39 -6.41 14.24
N SER A 156 16.14 -5.14 13.94
CA SER A 156 15.93 -4.09 14.96
C SER A 156 14.45 -3.78 15.19
N GLY A 157 13.61 -3.91 14.16
CA GLY A 157 12.24 -3.41 14.14
C GLY A 157 11.17 -4.49 13.97
N GLY A 158 11.52 -5.78 13.89
CA GLY A 158 10.51 -6.86 13.82
C GLY A 158 9.72 -6.96 12.51
N VAL A 159 9.92 -6.02 11.57
CA VAL A 159 9.36 -6.03 10.21
C VAL A 159 9.61 -7.34 9.47
N ARG A 160 8.61 -7.79 8.71
CA ARG A 160 8.67 -9.01 7.89
C ARG A 160 8.03 -8.83 6.51
N LEU A 161 8.52 -9.60 5.55
CA LEU A 161 7.92 -9.76 4.23
C LEU A 161 6.81 -10.83 4.28
N GLY A 162 5.55 -10.42 4.15
CA GLY A 162 4.38 -11.31 4.16
C GLY A 162 4.19 -12.09 2.85
N GLY A 163 4.53 -11.46 1.72
CA GLY A 163 4.50 -12.11 0.42
C GLY A 163 4.65 -11.17 -0.77
N LEU A 164 4.83 -11.75 -1.95
CA LEU A 164 4.71 -11.04 -3.22
C LEU A 164 3.28 -11.15 -3.74
N ILE A 165 2.77 -10.08 -4.34
CA ILE A 165 1.52 -10.06 -5.11
C ILE A 165 1.90 -9.79 -6.56
N CYS A 166 1.67 -10.75 -7.46
CA CYS A 166 1.89 -10.51 -8.87
C CYS A 166 0.64 -9.85 -9.47
N ASN A 167 0.81 -8.70 -10.11
CA ASN A 167 -0.21 -8.00 -10.87
C ASN A 167 0.08 -8.21 -12.36
N GLU A 168 -0.67 -9.12 -12.97
CA GLU A 168 -0.39 -9.66 -14.30
C GLU A 168 -0.23 -8.57 -15.36
N ARG A 169 0.86 -8.68 -16.12
CA ARG A 169 1.15 -7.87 -17.30
C ARG A 169 0.98 -8.63 -18.61
N GLN A 170 0.59 -9.90 -18.53
CA GLN A 170 0.40 -10.82 -19.66
C GLN A 170 1.73 -11.15 -20.36
N THR A 171 2.80 -11.27 -19.58
CA THR A 171 4.10 -11.76 -20.08
C THR A 171 4.14 -13.29 -20.04
N ASP A 172 4.91 -13.91 -20.94
CA ASP A 172 5.04 -15.37 -20.95
C ASP A 172 5.64 -15.89 -19.64
N LYS A 173 5.02 -16.93 -19.08
CA LYS A 173 5.45 -17.60 -17.82
C LYS A 173 5.56 -16.68 -16.61
N GLU A 174 4.73 -15.63 -16.57
CA GLU A 174 4.75 -14.61 -15.50
C GLU A 174 4.52 -15.21 -14.11
N LEU A 175 3.61 -16.18 -14.01
CA LEU A 175 3.31 -16.88 -12.77
C LEU A 175 4.52 -17.65 -12.25
N GLU A 176 5.13 -18.48 -13.10
CA GLU A 176 6.29 -19.30 -12.74
C GLU A 176 7.48 -18.42 -12.35
N LEU A 177 7.66 -17.28 -13.03
CA LEU A 177 8.70 -16.31 -12.72
C LEU A 177 8.47 -15.65 -11.35
N ALA A 178 7.23 -15.23 -11.06
CA ALA A 178 6.88 -14.62 -9.78
C ALA A 178 7.03 -15.62 -8.61
N GLU A 179 6.63 -16.88 -8.80
CA GLU A 179 6.83 -17.96 -7.83
C GLU A 179 8.31 -18.25 -7.59
N ALA A 180 9.12 -18.30 -8.66
CA ALA A 180 10.56 -18.51 -8.56
C ALA A 180 11.26 -17.38 -7.80
N LEU A 181 10.88 -16.12 -8.05
CA LEU A 181 11.40 -14.97 -7.32
C LEU A 181 11.00 -15.02 -5.85
N ALA A 182 9.72 -15.29 -5.54
CA ALA A 182 9.25 -15.42 -4.16
C ALA A 182 10.06 -16.47 -3.40
N LYS A 183 10.26 -17.65 -4.00
CA LYS A 183 11.07 -18.73 -3.41
C LYS A 183 12.53 -18.30 -3.18
N LYS A 184 13.14 -17.60 -4.14
CA LYS A 184 14.52 -17.08 -4.00
C LYS A 184 14.65 -16.05 -2.87
N LEU A 185 13.64 -15.19 -2.69
CA LEU A 185 13.57 -14.24 -1.58
C LEU A 185 13.21 -14.89 -0.23
N GLY A 186 12.91 -16.19 -0.22
CA GLY A 186 12.49 -16.94 0.97
C GLY A 186 11.04 -16.70 1.39
N THR A 187 10.21 -16.09 0.52
CA THR A 187 8.80 -15.78 0.77
C THR A 187 7.86 -16.59 -0.14
N GLN A 188 6.57 -16.26 -0.10
CA GLN A 188 5.53 -16.83 -0.95
C GLN A 188 5.00 -15.81 -1.96
N LEU A 189 4.53 -16.31 -3.10
CA LEU A 189 3.60 -15.56 -3.94
C LEU A 189 2.22 -15.69 -3.29
N ILE A 190 1.77 -14.66 -2.56
CA ILE A 190 0.49 -14.70 -1.84
C ILE A 190 -0.66 -14.84 -2.85
N TYR A 191 -0.60 -14.12 -3.96
CA TYR A 191 -1.61 -14.15 -5.00
C TYR A 191 -1.09 -13.68 -6.36
N PHE A 192 -1.73 -14.19 -7.42
CA PHE A 192 -1.58 -13.75 -8.79
C PHE A 192 -2.89 -13.08 -9.23
N VAL A 193 -2.87 -11.76 -9.40
CA VAL A 193 -4.03 -10.95 -9.79
C VAL A 193 -4.05 -10.85 -11.31
N PRO A 194 -5.04 -11.44 -12.00
CA PRO A 194 -5.09 -11.40 -13.45
C PRO A 194 -5.44 -10.01 -13.97
N ARG A 195 -5.07 -9.77 -15.23
CA ARG A 195 -5.38 -8.53 -15.95
C ARG A 195 -6.80 -8.59 -16.48
N ASP A 196 -7.65 -7.65 -16.04
CA ASP A 196 -9.03 -7.53 -16.51
C ASP A 196 -9.41 -6.06 -16.76
N ASN A 197 -10.09 -5.80 -17.88
CA ASN A 197 -10.55 -4.47 -18.29
C ASN A 197 -11.63 -3.89 -17.36
N VAL A 198 -12.31 -4.72 -16.57
CA VAL A 198 -13.26 -4.26 -15.54
C VAL A 198 -12.60 -3.33 -14.54
N VAL A 199 -11.29 -3.48 -14.29
CA VAL A 199 -10.52 -2.56 -13.43
C VAL A 199 -10.53 -1.15 -14.01
N GLN A 200 -10.25 -0.99 -15.31
CA GLN A 200 -10.30 0.33 -15.95
C GLN A 200 -11.72 0.90 -15.95
N HIS A 201 -12.74 0.07 -16.15
CA HIS A 201 -14.14 0.51 -16.09
C HIS A 201 -14.55 1.00 -14.70
N ALA A 202 -14.10 0.33 -13.63
CA ALA A 202 -14.32 0.75 -12.25
C ALA A 202 -13.55 2.05 -11.94
N GLU A 203 -12.27 2.11 -12.32
CA GLU A 203 -11.41 3.26 -12.07
C GLU A 203 -11.86 4.55 -12.76
N LEU A 204 -12.44 4.45 -13.96
CA LEU A 204 -13.03 5.59 -14.68
C LEU A 204 -14.24 6.17 -13.93
N ARG A 205 -14.95 5.34 -13.16
CA ARG A 205 -16.04 5.74 -12.26
C ARG A 205 -15.55 6.03 -10.84
N ARG A 206 -14.23 5.97 -10.62
CA ARG A 206 -13.57 6.19 -9.33
C ARG A 206 -14.07 5.25 -8.24
N MET A 207 -14.38 4.01 -8.62
CA MET A 207 -14.81 2.96 -7.70
C MET A 207 -13.80 1.83 -7.70
N THR A 208 -13.79 1.06 -6.62
CA THR A 208 -13.15 -0.26 -6.64
C THR A 208 -13.96 -1.23 -7.49
N VAL A 209 -13.36 -2.34 -7.93
CA VAL A 209 -14.08 -3.41 -8.64
C VAL A 209 -15.10 -4.07 -7.71
N LEU A 210 -14.80 -4.16 -6.41
CA LEU A 210 -15.70 -4.72 -5.40
C LEU A 210 -17.02 -3.95 -5.36
N GLU A 211 -16.96 -2.62 -5.45
CA GLU A 211 -18.14 -1.77 -5.47
C GLU A 211 -18.79 -1.69 -6.86
N TYR A 212 -18.00 -1.53 -7.92
CA TYR A 212 -18.51 -1.33 -9.28
C TYR A 212 -19.14 -2.59 -9.90
N ALA A 213 -18.49 -3.74 -9.70
CA ALA A 213 -18.87 -5.01 -10.29
C ALA A 213 -18.64 -6.15 -9.28
N PRO A 214 -19.41 -6.19 -8.19
CA PRO A 214 -19.22 -7.12 -7.07
C PRO A 214 -19.28 -8.60 -7.49
N ASP A 215 -20.05 -8.93 -8.52
CA ASP A 215 -20.22 -10.30 -9.04
C ASP A 215 -19.21 -10.65 -10.14
N SER A 216 -18.25 -9.77 -10.44
CA SER A 216 -17.22 -10.03 -11.45
C SER A 216 -16.18 -11.04 -10.95
N LYS A 217 -15.58 -11.78 -11.88
CA LYS A 217 -14.44 -12.66 -11.56
C LYS A 217 -13.31 -11.89 -10.89
N GLN A 218 -13.07 -10.65 -11.31
CA GLN A 218 -12.00 -9.81 -10.76
C GLN A 218 -12.29 -9.39 -9.31
N ALA A 219 -13.53 -9.12 -8.95
CA ALA A 219 -13.92 -8.92 -7.55
C ALA A 219 -13.57 -10.14 -6.70
N ASP A 220 -13.88 -11.35 -7.18
CA ASP A 220 -13.51 -12.60 -6.50
C ASP A 220 -12.00 -12.80 -6.36
N HIS A 221 -11.20 -12.36 -7.35
CA HIS A 221 -9.74 -12.38 -7.23
C HIS A 221 -9.26 -11.50 -6.06
N TYR A 222 -9.84 -10.30 -5.88
CA TYR A 222 -9.50 -9.43 -4.76
C TYR A 222 -10.00 -9.97 -3.41
N ARG A 223 -11.20 -10.58 -3.35
CA ARG A 223 -11.68 -11.26 -2.14
C ARG A 223 -10.76 -12.41 -1.72
N LYS A 224 -10.31 -13.23 -2.68
CA LYS A 224 -9.35 -14.31 -2.41
C LYS A 224 -7.98 -13.77 -1.95
N LEU A 225 -7.49 -12.70 -2.55
CA LEU A 225 -6.27 -12.03 -2.11
C LEU A 225 -6.43 -11.50 -0.67
N ALA A 226 -7.52 -10.79 -0.37
CA ALA A 226 -7.82 -10.28 0.97
C ALA A 226 -7.90 -11.40 2.01
N ALA A 227 -8.62 -12.49 1.70
CA ALA A 227 -8.71 -13.65 2.59
C ALA A 227 -7.33 -14.29 2.85
N LYS A 228 -6.46 -14.38 1.83
CA LYS A 228 -5.09 -14.89 2.03
C LYS A 228 -4.22 -13.95 2.87
N VAL A 229 -4.30 -12.64 2.65
CA VAL A 229 -3.60 -11.63 3.47
C VAL A 229 -4.08 -11.73 4.93
N HIS A 230 -5.39 -11.78 5.15
CA HIS A 230 -5.98 -11.92 6.48
C HIS A 230 -5.52 -13.21 7.18
N ASN A 231 -5.57 -14.34 6.46
CA ASN A 231 -5.16 -15.65 6.99
C ASN A 231 -3.64 -15.78 7.17
N ASN A 232 -2.83 -14.95 6.51
CA ASN A 232 -1.40 -14.90 6.76
C ASN A 232 -1.13 -14.42 8.20
N GLY A 233 -1.97 -13.52 8.72
CA GLY A 233 -2.03 -13.16 10.14
C GLY A 233 -0.68 -12.68 10.70
N GLY A 234 0.03 -11.83 9.95
CA GLY A 234 1.33 -11.31 10.36
C GLY A 234 2.50 -12.31 10.22
N LYS A 235 2.27 -13.50 9.64
CA LYS A 235 3.33 -14.50 9.40
C LYS A 235 4.16 -14.12 8.19
N GLY A 236 5.07 -13.17 8.38
CA GLY A 236 6.09 -12.84 7.40
C GLY A 236 7.45 -13.46 7.74
N ILE A 237 8.39 -13.33 6.81
CA ILE A 237 9.77 -13.80 6.92
C ILE A 237 10.76 -12.65 6.81
N ILE A 238 12.01 -12.88 7.20
CA ILE A 238 13.12 -12.00 6.86
C ILE A 238 13.59 -12.40 5.45
N PRO A 239 13.48 -11.52 4.44
CA PRO A 239 13.78 -11.91 3.08
C PRO A 239 15.27 -12.14 2.86
N THR A 240 15.59 -12.91 1.82
CA THR A 240 16.95 -13.14 1.33
C THR A 240 17.11 -12.47 -0.05
N PRO A 241 17.49 -11.18 -0.11
CA PRO A 241 17.70 -10.50 -1.38
C PRO A 241 18.75 -11.21 -2.25
N ILE A 242 18.54 -11.18 -3.56
CA ILE A 242 19.40 -11.85 -4.54
C ILE A 242 20.34 -10.87 -5.25
N SER A 243 21.41 -11.41 -5.83
CA SER A 243 22.25 -10.72 -6.82
C SER A 243 21.47 -10.42 -8.10
N MET A 244 22.04 -9.56 -8.95
CA MET A 244 21.51 -9.35 -10.29
C MET A 244 21.79 -10.55 -11.21
N ASP A 245 22.95 -11.19 -11.02
CA ASP A 245 23.36 -12.41 -11.72
C ASP A 245 22.60 -13.66 -11.23
#